data_AF-A0A482VEP3-F1
#
_entry.id   AF-A0A482VEP3-F1
#
_cell.length_a   1.000
_cell.length_b   1.000
_cell.length_c   1.000
_cell.angle_alpha   90.00
_cell.angle_beta   90.00
_cell.angle_gamma   90.00
#
_symmetry.space_group_name_H-M   'P 1'
#
loop_
_entity.id
_entity.type
_entity.pdbx_description
1 polymer ?
#
loop_
_entity_poly.entity_id
_entity_poly.type
_entity_poly.pdbx_seq_one_letter_code
_entity_poly.pdbx_strand_id
1 'polypeptide(L)' 'MDKNIVYISINYRLGPLGFLSTEDDVVPGNNGMKDQIFALEWVKNNVKYFGGNPDSVTI' A
#
# COMPACT_ATOMS: atom_id res chain seq x y z
N MET A 1 12.22 11.48 21.68
CA MET A 1 11.65 11.76 20.35
C MET A 1 10.49 10.81 20.11
N ASP A 2 9.61 10.66 21.10
CA ASP A 2 8.51 9.70 21.01
C ASP A 2 7.28 10.46 20.54
N LYS A 3 6.94 10.27 19.27
CA LYS A 3 5.64 10.71 18.75
C LYS A 3 4.67 9.56 18.94
N ASN A 4 3.50 9.86 19.49
CA ASN A 4 2.43 8.89 19.67
C ASN A 4 1.77 8.60 18.30
N ILE A 5 2.40 7.74 17.50
CA ILE A 5 1.96 7.35 16.16
C ILE A 5 2.03 5.83 16.00
N VAL A 6 1.19 5.29 15.12
CA VAL A 6 1.33 3.93 14.61
C VAL A 6 2.14 4.00 13.32
N TYR A 7 3.30 3.34 13.31
CA TYR A 7 4.14 3.20 12.12
C TYR A 7 3.82 1.90 11.40
N ILE A 8 3.60 1.97 10.09
CA ILE A 8 3.28 0.82 9.24
C ILE A 8 4.25 0.84 8.05
N SER A 9 4.84 -0.32 7.75
CA SER A 9 5.66 -0.53 6.55
C SER A 9 5.13 -1.73 5.78
N ILE A 10 5.29 -1.71 4.46
CA ILE A 10 4.82 -2.76 3.56
C ILE A 10 5.90 -3.12 2.57
N ASN A 11 5.82 -4.35 2.07
CA ASN A 11 6.51 -4.75 0.85
C ASN A 11 5.54 -4.62 -0.33
N TYR A 12 6.06 -4.26 -1.49
CA TYR A 12 5.33 -4.26 -2.76
C TYR A 12 6.23 -4.79 -3.87
N ARG A 13 5.63 -5.23 -4.98
CA ARG A 13 6.40 -5.78 -6.10
C ARG A 13 7.26 -4.71 -6.77
N LEU A 14 8.50 -5.07 -7.08
CA LEU A 14 9.50 -4.23 -7.73
C LEU A 14 9.89 -4.78 -9.12
N GLY A 15 10.59 -3.96 -9.89
CA GLY A 15 11.14 -4.34 -11.21
C GLY A 15 10.07 -4.86 -12.16
N PRO A 16 10.40 -5.81 -13.06
CA PRO A 16 9.44 -6.38 -14.00
C PRO A 16 8.23 -7.02 -13.32
N LEU A 17 8.39 -7.65 -12.15
CA LEU A 17 7.27 -8.27 -11.43
C LEU A 17 6.25 -7.24 -10.92
N GLY A 18 6.68 -6.00 -10.65
CA GLY A 18 5.81 -4.91 -10.22
C GLY A 18 5.33 -4.02 -11.36
N PHE A 19 6.11 -3.87 -12.42
CA PHE A 19 5.91 -2.78 -13.38
C PHE A 19 6.02 -3.19 -14.85
N LEU A 20 6.16 -4.48 -15.17
CA LEU A 20 6.06 -4.94 -16.56
C LEU A 20 4.69 -4.56 -17.14
N SER A 21 4.71 -3.95 -18.32
CA SER A 21 3.52 -3.62 -19.09
C SER A 21 3.75 -3.93 -20.57
N THR A 22 2.72 -4.42 -21.26
CA THR A 22 2.66 -4.53 -22.73
C THR A 22 1.94 -3.36 -23.37
N GLU A 23 1.52 -2.35 -22.57
CA GLU A 23 0.75 -1.17 -23.01
C GLU A 23 -0.59 -1.52 -23.69
N ASP A 24 -1.12 -2.71 -23.38
CA ASP A 24 -2.44 -3.18 -23.74
C ASP A 24 -3.19 -3.72 -22.50
N ASP A 25 -4.41 -4.22 -22.71
CA ASP A 25 -5.24 -4.73 -21.62
C ASP A 25 -4.81 -6.11 -21.10
N VAL A 26 -3.88 -6.81 -21.77
CA VAL A 26 -3.46 -8.15 -21.38
C VAL A 26 -2.45 -8.07 -20.23
N VAL A 27 -1.46 -7.19 -20.32
CA VAL A 27 -0.53 -6.88 -19.22
C VAL A 27 -0.48 -5.37 -19.04
N PRO A 28 -1.47 -4.75 -18.36
CA PRO A 28 -1.54 -3.30 -18.21
C PRO A 28 -0.51 -2.73 -17.23
N GLY A 29 0.24 -3.57 -16.54
CA GLY A 29 1.26 -3.19 -15.57
C GLY A 29 0.74 -2.56 -14.27
N ASN A 30 1.60 -1.74 -13.66
CA ASN A 30 1.37 -1.06 -12.37
C ASN A 30 0.96 -1.99 -11.22
N ASN A 31 1.40 -3.24 -11.26
CA ASN A 31 1.14 -4.22 -10.22
C ASN A 31 1.72 -3.79 -8.85
N GLY A 32 2.89 -3.16 -8.83
CA GLY A 32 3.47 -2.57 -7.61
C GLY A 32 2.63 -1.42 -7.04
N MET A 33 1.99 -0.61 -7.90
CA MET A 33 1.06 0.43 -7.45
C MET A 33 -0.23 -0.19 -6.89
N LYS A 34 -0.75 -1.24 -7.54
CA LYS A 34 -1.93 -1.98 -7.04
C LYS A 34 -1.66 -2.62 -5.68
N ASP A 35 -0.45 -3.12 -5.44
CA ASP A 35 -0.06 -3.62 -4.12
C ASP A 35 -0.13 -2.52 -3.04
N GLN A 36 0.37 -1.32 -3.36
CA GLN A 36 0.33 -0.17 -2.44
C GLN A 36 -1.11 0.28 -2.16
N ILE A 37 -1.97 0.34 -3.19
CA ILE A 37 -3.40 0.67 -3.02
C ILE A 37 -4.07 -0.36 -2.11
N PHE A 38 -3.89 -1.66 -2.39
CA PHE A 38 -4.46 -2.72 -1.57
C PHE A 38 -3.96 -2.65 -0.12
N ALA A 39 -2.68 -2.33 0.09
CA ALA A 39 -2.15 -2.11 1.43
C ALA A 39 -2.81 -0.93 2.14
N LEU A 40 -3.07 0.19 1.46
CA LEU A 40 -3.77 1.34 2.03
C LEU A 40 -5.23 1.00 2.38
N GLU A 41 -5.92 0.22 1.55
CA GLU A 41 -7.25 -0.31 1.86
C GLU A 41 -7.22 -1.21 3.09
N TRP A 42 -6.21 -2.09 3.18
CA TRP A 42 -6.00 -2.93 4.36
C TRP A 42 -5.77 -2.08 5.61
N VAL A 43 -4.91 -1.06 5.54
CA VAL A 43 -4.66 -0.13 6.65
C VAL A 43 -5.97 0.57 7.05
N LYS A 44 -6.71 1.13 6.09
CA LYS A 44 -7.99 1.81 6.35
C LYS A 44 -8.99 0.91 7.08
N ASN A 45 -9.05 -0.37 6.72
CA ASN A 45 -10.00 -1.33 7.30
C ASN A 45 -9.56 -1.90 8.65
N ASN A 46 -8.25 -1.97 8.92
CA ASN A 46 -7.71 -2.75 10.03
C ASN A 46 -6.94 -1.95 11.08
N VAL A 47 -6.43 -0.74 10.77
CA VAL A 47 -5.52 -0.01 11.67
C VAL A 47 -6.14 0.32 13.03
N LYS A 48 -7.47 0.44 13.11
CA LYS A 48 -8.21 0.61 14.38
C LYS A 48 -7.94 -0.50 15.40
N TYR A 49 -7.66 -1.73 14.95
CA TYR A 49 -7.34 -2.86 15.83
C TYR A 49 -5.91 -2.79 16.40
N PHE A 50 -5.08 -1.92 15.84
CA PHE A 50 -3.70 -1.66 16.28
C PHE A 50 -3.57 -0.31 17.00
N GLY A 51 -4.69 0.34 17.33
CA GLY A 51 -4.71 1.64 18.03
C GLY A 51 -4.49 2.86 17.15
N GLY A 52 -4.50 2.72 15.81
CA GLY A 52 -4.42 3.87 14.90
C GLY A 52 -5.79 4.38 14.46
N ASN A 53 -5.83 5.62 13.98
CA ASN A 53 -7.04 6.25 13.46
C ASN A 53 -7.12 6.06 11.93
N PRO A 54 -8.11 5.32 11.39
CA PRO A 54 -8.24 5.10 9.94
C PRO A 54 -8.52 6.40 9.15
N ASP A 55 -9.00 7.47 9.78
CA ASP A 55 -9.24 8.78 9.15
C ASP A 55 -8.01 9.72 9.24
N SER A 56 -6.91 9.26 9.84
CA SER A 56 -5.68 10.03 10.00
C SER A 56 -4.46 9.20 9.57
N VAL A 57 -4.47 8.77 8.30
CA VAL A 57 -3.36 8.07 7.65
C VAL A 57 -2.50 9.08 6.88
N THR A 58 -1.18 8.99 7.01
CA THR A 58 -0.21 9.80 6.26
C THR A 58 0.77 8.86 5.54
N ILE A 59 1.03 9.14 4.25
CA ILE A 59 1.91 8.38 3.37
C ILE A 59 3.23 9.13 3.21
#